data_AF-A0A6H2DNR5-F1
#
_entry.id   AF-A0A6H2DNR5-F1
#
_cell.length_a   1.000
_cell.length_b   1.000
_cell.length_c   1.000
_cell.angle_alpha   90.00
_cell.angle_beta   90.00
_cell.angle_gamma   90.00
#
_symmetry.space_group_name_H-M   'P 1'
#
loop_
_entity.id
_entity.type
_entity.pdbx_description
1 polymer ?
#
loop_
_entity_poly.entity_id
_entity_poly.type
_entity_poly.pdbx_seq_one_letter_code
_entity_poly.pdbx_strand_id
1 'polypeptide(L)'
;MKRIFLLTTSAMIAGCSISPIATVSAQPVEAADASADINAELATFFEEYDKTELANSPMSKAYRGVRDADYGRWDDPSEAAELEQYQRGEAALAEMEQKFDSAQLDEAGQLSYRLFQARAERAREAFPFRRNSYIFDQMNGAQSQIPAFLINIHRVDSKADAGAYVSRLYAAGPLIEALVLQSAERANDGVIVPGWVFPYVISDAKNVISGAPFEEGDDSPIYADLKKKVNALDIPHEEKADLIARGEEALTDSLAPAYQKLVAEMERQQKMAPEGDGIWRFKDGEAYYAERLKNYTTTDLSADEVHQIGLDNVARIHGEMRKIMAQVGFKGNLQDFFKHLRTDDQYYYDTREAYLADVDVKLAAMKTKLPEFFNTLPEAPLVIKPVEAFREKSAGKAFYQSPAPDGSRPGTYYVNLYNLNDMSKTELEALAYHEGLPGHHLQRAIQTELGNLPPFRKFGGVTAYSEGWGLYSEELGKDMGFYTDPYSDFGRLGMELWRACRLVVDTGIHDKRWSREQAIAYLTENTPNPDGDIRKAIERYIVYPGQATAYMIGKLKILELRERAQSKLGEKYKMGDFHDVILRSGPVPLKIMEERVDQWIARESQ
;
A
#
# COMPACT_ATOMS: atom_id res chain seq x y z
N MET A 1 -70.89 -32.15 -46.50
CA MET A 1 -70.32 -31.25 -47.53
C MET A 1 -70.91 -29.86 -47.35
N LYS A 2 -70.04 -28.83 -47.41
CA LYS A 2 -70.30 -27.39 -47.65
C LYS A 2 -70.93 -26.53 -46.54
N ARG A 3 -70.01 -25.87 -45.82
CA ARG A 3 -69.93 -24.47 -45.31
C ARG A 3 -71.12 -23.54 -45.61
N ILE A 4 -71.47 -22.68 -44.63
CA ILE A 4 -71.17 -21.22 -44.62
C ILE A 4 -71.70 -20.54 -43.33
N PHE A 5 -70.76 -19.81 -42.72
CA PHE A 5 -70.73 -18.62 -41.84
C PHE A 5 -71.96 -17.77 -41.44
N LEU A 6 -71.71 -17.03 -40.33
CA LEU A 6 -72.25 -15.75 -39.80
C LEU A 6 -73.61 -15.82 -39.08
N LEU A 7 -73.95 -15.06 -38.02
CA LEU A 7 -73.31 -14.27 -36.95
C LEU A 7 -74.50 -13.66 -36.14
N THR A 8 -74.28 -13.15 -34.92
CA THR A 8 -75.20 -12.32 -34.08
C THR A 8 -76.34 -13.09 -33.38
N THR A 9 -76.81 -12.81 -32.14
CA THR A 9 -76.81 -11.59 -31.31
C THR A 9 -77.13 -11.95 -29.85
N SER A 10 -76.87 -11.01 -28.95
CA SER A 10 -77.08 -10.89 -27.50
C SER A 10 -78.35 -11.49 -26.86
N ALA A 11 -78.23 -11.90 -25.59
CA ALA A 11 -79.34 -11.93 -24.63
C ALA A 11 -78.84 -11.51 -23.22
N MET A 12 -79.50 -10.50 -22.64
CA MET A 12 -79.40 -10.11 -21.23
C MET A 12 -80.15 -11.10 -20.35
N ILE A 13 -79.61 -11.47 -19.18
CA ILE A 13 -80.41 -11.86 -18.00
C ILE A 13 -79.78 -11.27 -16.73
N ALA A 14 -80.65 -10.71 -15.90
CA ALA A 14 -80.39 -9.98 -14.67
C ALA A 14 -80.06 -10.86 -13.45
N GLY A 15 -79.22 -10.30 -12.57
CA GLY A 15 -79.40 -10.22 -11.11
C GLY A 15 -79.57 -11.50 -10.28
N CYS A 16 -78.54 -11.82 -9.49
CA CYS A 16 -78.70 -12.11 -8.06
C CYS A 16 -77.36 -11.94 -7.32
N SER A 17 -77.43 -11.23 -6.21
CA SER A 17 -76.33 -10.75 -5.38
C SER A 17 -75.77 -11.87 -4.49
N ILE A 18 -74.45 -12.11 -4.56
CA ILE A 18 -73.67 -12.79 -3.52
C ILE A 18 -72.38 -11.98 -3.37
N SER A 19 -72.15 -11.41 -2.19
CA SER A 19 -70.90 -10.71 -1.87
C SER A 19 -69.76 -11.73 -1.77
N PRO A 20 -68.68 -11.63 -2.56
CA PRO A 20 -67.52 -12.48 -2.39
C PRO A 20 -66.64 -11.97 -1.25
N ILE A 21 -66.19 -12.91 -0.43
CA ILE A 21 -65.07 -12.78 0.51
C ILE A 21 -63.89 -12.15 -0.24
N ALA A 22 -63.36 -11.05 0.29
CA ALA A 22 -62.16 -10.42 -0.23
C ALA A 22 -60.99 -11.39 -0.12
N THR A 23 -60.57 -11.93 -1.26
CA THR A 23 -59.26 -12.54 -1.44
C THR A 23 -58.21 -11.48 -1.16
N VAL A 24 -57.46 -11.63 -0.07
CA VAL A 24 -56.20 -10.91 0.14
C VAL A 24 -55.25 -11.39 -0.97
N SER A 25 -55.16 -10.60 -2.03
CA SER A 25 -54.11 -10.74 -3.01
C SER A 25 -52.81 -10.36 -2.32
N ALA A 26 -51.96 -11.33 -2.01
CA ALA A 26 -50.57 -11.06 -1.74
C ALA A 26 -49.99 -10.36 -2.98
N GLN A 27 -49.61 -9.09 -2.85
CA GLN A 27 -48.84 -8.42 -3.89
C GLN A 27 -47.48 -9.11 -4.03
N PRO A 28 -46.97 -9.31 -5.25
CA PRO A 28 -45.61 -9.76 -5.46
C PRO A 28 -44.63 -8.69 -4.95
N VAL A 29 -43.52 -9.17 -4.40
CA VAL A 29 -42.41 -8.41 -3.85
C VAL A 29 -41.79 -7.51 -4.93
N GLU A 30 -42.08 -6.22 -4.90
CA GLU A 30 -41.52 -5.18 -5.80
C GLU A 30 -40.20 -4.58 -5.27
N ALA A 31 -39.70 -5.08 -4.13
CA ALA A 31 -38.51 -4.54 -3.46
C ALA A 31 -37.16 -5.01 -4.09
N ALA A 32 -37.15 -6.12 -4.82
CA ALA A 32 -35.92 -6.66 -5.40
C ALA A 32 -35.38 -5.80 -6.55
N ASP A 33 -36.26 -5.30 -7.44
CA ASP A 33 -35.85 -4.49 -8.60
C ASP A 33 -35.36 -3.09 -8.19
N ALA A 34 -36.02 -2.43 -7.23
CA ALA A 34 -35.61 -1.10 -6.77
C ALA A 34 -34.24 -1.12 -6.04
N SER A 35 -33.94 -2.21 -5.30
CA SER A 35 -32.64 -2.37 -4.63
C SER A 35 -31.48 -2.63 -5.59
N ALA A 36 -31.72 -3.36 -6.68
CA ALA A 36 -30.70 -3.57 -7.71
C ALA A 36 -30.36 -2.26 -8.45
N ASP A 37 -31.39 -1.42 -8.66
CA ASP A 37 -31.26 -0.12 -9.32
C ASP A 37 -30.41 0.86 -8.48
N ILE A 38 -30.70 1.01 -7.17
CA ILE A 38 -29.94 1.94 -6.29
C ILE A 38 -28.47 1.55 -6.12
N ASN A 39 -28.13 0.25 -6.09
CA ASN A 39 -26.73 -0.19 -6.03
C ASN A 39 -26.00 0.11 -7.35
N ALA A 40 -26.67 -0.03 -8.50
CA ALA A 40 -26.12 0.34 -9.80
C ALA A 40 -25.92 1.85 -9.94
N GLU A 41 -26.84 2.66 -9.41
CA GLU A 41 -26.70 4.12 -9.33
C GLU A 41 -25.52 4.53 -8.45
N LEU A 42 -25.34 3.92 -7.26
CA LEU A 42 -24.20 4.17 -6.39
C LEU A 42 -22.87 3.80 -7.06
N ALA A 43 -22.82 2.65 -7.75
CA ALA A 43 -21.64 2.26 -8.51
C ALA A 43 -21.32 3.26 -9.62
N THR A 44 -22.34 3.75 -10.33
CA THR A 44 -22.20 4.78 -11.38
C THR A 44 -21.67 6.09 -10.79
N PHE A 45 -22.18 6.52 -9.64
CA PHE A 45 -21.67 7.68 -8.91
C PHE A 45 -20.16 7.56 -8.61
N PHE A 46 -19.70 6.40 -8.14
CA PHE A 46 -18.27 6.20 -7.87
C PHE A 46 -17.41 6.18 -9.14
N GLU A 47 -17.91 5.65 -10.25
CA GLU A 47 -17.24 5.68 -11.55
C GLU A 47 -17.13 7.12 -12.10
N GLU A 48 -18.18 7.93 -11.95
CA GLU A 48 -18.18 9.35 -12.36
C GLU A 48 -17.24 10.19 -11.50
N TYR A 49 -17.24 9.94 -10.18
CA TYR A 49 -16.27 10.56 -9.27
C TYR A 49 -14.83 10.21 -9.67
N ASP A 50 -14.54 8.93 -9.95
CA ASP A 50 -13.20 8.50 -10.35
C ASP A 50 -12.77 9.10 -11.71
N LYS A 51 -13.68 9.19 -12.69
CA LYS A 51 -13.42 9.90 -13.95
C LYS A 51 -13.06 11.36 -13.72
N THR A 52 -13.75 12.03 -12.79
CA THR A 52 -13.47 13.43 -12.43
C THR A 52 -12.10 13.56 -11.78
N GLU A 53 -11.73 12.65 -10.87
CA GLU A 53 -10.40 12.65 -10.25
C GLU A 53 -9.30 12.36 -11.28
N LEU A 54 -9.51 11.39 -12.18
CA LEU A 54 -8.55 11.09 -13.25
C LEU A 54 -8.36 12.25 -14.22
N ALA A 55 -9.42 12.99 -14.55
CA ALA A 55 -9.33 14.18 -15.40
C ALA A 55 -8.42 15.28 -14.82
N ASN A 56 -8.19 15.25 -13.49
CA ASN A 56 -7.31 16.17 -12.79
C ASN A 56 -5.95 15.55 -12.41
N SER A 57 -5.69 14.29 -12.77
CA SER A 57 -4.44 13.60 -12.46
C SER A 57 -3.92 12.78 -13.66
N PRO A 58 -3.26 13.45 -14.63
CA PRO A 58 -2.54 12.78 -15.72
C PRO A 58 -1.53 11.72 -15.26
N MET A 59 -0.94 11.86 -14.07
CA MET A 59 -0.06 10.86 -13.49
C MET A 59 -0.83 9.61 -13.06
N SER A 60 -1.96 9.75 -12.36
CA SER A 60 -2.81 8.61 -11.99
C SER A 60 -3.34 7.87 -13.22
N LYS A 61 -3.72 8.60 -14.28
CA LYS A 61 -4.05 7.99 -15.59
C LYS A 61 -2.91 7.12 -16.11
N ALA A 62 -1.67 7.64 -16.11
CA ALA A 62 -0.50 6.90 -16.56
C ALA A 62 -0.25 5.63 -15.74
N TYR A 63 -0.36 5.68 -14.40
CA TYR A 63 -0.27 4.50 -13.53
C TYR A 63 -1.33 3.45 -13.86
N ARG A 64 -2.51 3.87 -14.31
CA ARG A 64 -3.62 3.00 -14.74
C ARG A 64 -3.54 2.61 -16.23
N GLY A 65 -2.47 3.00 -16.93
CA GLY A 65 -2.27 2.71 -18.36
C GLY A 65 -3.15 3.53 -19.31
N VAL A 66 -3.85 4.55 -18.82
CA VAL A 66 -4.66 5.45 -19.63
C VAL A 66 -3.74 6.46 -20.32
N ARG A 67 -3.79 6.48 -21.66
CA ARG A 67 -3.00 7.36 -22.53
C ARG A 67 -3.94 8.14 -23.44
N ASP A 68 -4.33 9.33 -23.02
CA ASP A 68 -5.22 10.21 -23.77
C ASP A 68 -4.57 11.59 -24.01
N ALA A 69 -5.39 12.61 -24.30
CA ALA A 69 -4.90 13.93 -24.72
C ALA A 69 -3.99 14.63 -23.70
N ASP A 70 -4.06 14.30 -22.41
CA ASP A 70 -3.21 14.90 -21.37
C ASP A 70 -2.00 14.05 -20.95
N TYR A 71 -1.71 12.96 -21.66
CA TYR A 71 -0.64 12.02 -21.29
C TYR A 71 0.75 12.66 -21.13
N GLY A 72 0.99 13.78 -21.81
CA GLY A 72 2.23 14.57 -21.73
C GLY A 72 2.28 15.58 -20.57
N ARG A 73 1.30 15.58 -19.66
CA ARG A 73 1.22 16.53 -18.53
C ARG A 73 1.61 15.88 -17.21
N TRP A 74 2.08 16.71 -16.28
CA TRP A 74 2.18 16.38 -14.86
C TRP A 74 0.90 16.82 -14.15
N ASP A 75 0.67 16.25 -12.96
CA ASP A 75 -0.36 16.75 -12.05
C ASP A 75 0.00 18.18 -11.62
N ASP A 76 -1.01 19.00 -11.32
CA ASP A 76 -0.80 20.35 -10.80
C ASP A 76 -0.28 20.27 -9.36
N PRO A 77 0.96 20.72 -9.06
CA PRO A 77 1.55 20.59 -7.74
C PRO A 77 1.07 21.67 -6.77
N SER A 78 0.26 22.64 -7.20
CA SER A 78 -0.08 23.83 -6.40
C SER A 78 -0.98 23.52 -5.20
N GLU A 79 -0.88 24.35 -4.16
CA GLU A 79 -1.81 24.26 -3.02
C GLU A 79 -3.27 24.49 -3.41
N ALA A 80 -3.51 25.24 -4.48
CA ALA A 80 -4.85 25.43 -5.03
C ALA A 80 -5.41 24.12 -5.56
N ALA A 81 -4.62 23.34 -6.32
CA ALA A 81 -5.04 22.03 -6.82
C ALA A 81 -5.28 21.03 -5.67
N GLU A 82 -4.44 21.03 -4.63
CA GLU A 82 -4.63 20.21 -3.43
C GLU A 82 -5.93 20.58 -2.69
N LEU A 83 -6.21 21.88 -2.53
CA LEU A 83 -7.46 22.37 -1.93
C LEU A 83 -8.68 21.99 -2.77
N GLU A 84 -8.62 22.15 -4.09
CA GLU A 84 -9.70 21.77 -5.00
C GLU A 84 -9.97 20.26 -4.94
N GLN A 85 -8.92 19.43 -4.87
CA GLN A 85 -9.08 17.99 -4.70
C GLN A 85 -9.78 17.65 -3.38
N TYR A 86 -9.36 18.26 -2.28
CA TYR A 86 -10.01 18.08 -0.98
C TYR A 86 -11.49 18.49 -1.02
N GLN A 87 -11.79 19.65 -1.60
CA GLN A 87 -13.16 20.16 -1.73
C GLN A 87 -14.04 19.27 -2.62
N ARG A 88 -13.50 18.72 -3.72
CA ARG A 88 -14.23 17.74 -4.55
C ARG A 88 -14.57 16.47 -3.77
N GLY A 89 -13.65 15.98 -2.93
CA GLY A 89 -13.89 14.83 -2.07
C GLY A 89 -15.01 15.07 -1.06
N GLU A 90 -15.00 16.22 -0.38
CA GLU A 90 -16.06 16.61 0.57
C GLU A 90 -17.41 16.83 -0.14
N ALA A 91 -17.41 17.45 -1.32
CA ALA A 91 -18.62 17.66 -2.11
C ALA A 91 -19.22 16.33 -2.59
N ALA A 92 -18.38 15.41 -3.06
CA ALA A 92 -18.80 14.07 -3.46
C ALA A 92 -19.36 13.28 -2.26
N LEU A 93 -18.76 13.39 -1.08
CA LEU A 93 -19.31 12.78 0.14
C LEU A 93 -20.73 13.31 0.41
N ALA A 94 -20.91 14.63 0.43
CA ALA A 94 -22.20 15.25 0.68
C ALA A 94 -23.26 14.84 -0.36
N GLU A 95 -22.87 14.77 -1.63
CA GLU A 95 -23.74 14.30 -2.71
C GLU A 95 -24.15 12.83 -2.51
N MET A 96 -23.19 11.96 -2.15
CA MET A 96 -23.46 10.55 -1.87
C MET A 96 -24.44 10.40 -0.70
N GLU A 97 -24.22 11.13 0.39
CA GLU A 97 -25.06 11.06 1.59
C GLU A 97 -26.47 11.62 1.35
N GLN A 98 -26.61 12.59 0.45
CA GLN A 98 -27.92 13.15 0.06
C GLN A 98 -28.70 12.20 -0.86
N LYS A 99 -28.02 11.55 -1.80
CA LYS A 99 -28.66 10.73 -2.85
C LYS A 99 -28.99 9.32 -2.40
N PHE A 100 -28.15 8.71 -1.56
CA PHE A 100 -28.24 7.29 -1.24
C PHE A 100 -28.56 7.07 0.24
N ASP A 101 -29.68 6.41 0.51
CA ASP A 101 -29.97 5.86 1.83
C ASP A 101 -29.22 4.54 2.01
N SER A 102 -28.23 4.51 2.90
CA SER A 102 -27.42 3.31 3.12
C SER A 102 -28.24 2.08 3.52
N ALA A 103 -29.40 2.26 4.16
CA ALA A 103 -30.25 1.14 4.59
C ALA A 103 -30.92 0.41 3.42
N GLN A 104 -30.98 1.04 2.23
CA GLN A 104 -31.56 0.46 1.01
C GLN A 104 -30.52 -0.21 0.11
N LEU A 105 -29.23 -0.04 0.40
CA LEU A 105 -28.13 -0.67 -0.30
C LEU A 105 -27.96 -2.13 0.14
N ASP A 106 -27.36 -2.96 -0.72
CA ASP A 106 -26.94 -4.30 -0.33
C ASP A 106 -25.69 -4.25 0.57
N GLU A 107 -25.22 -5.40 1.08
CA GLU A 107 -24.06 -5.42 1.98
C GLU A 107 -22.79 -4.82 1.34
N ALA A 108 -22.59 -5.00 0.03
CA ALA A 108 -21.43 -4.49 -0.69
C ALA A 108 -21.54 -2.98 -0.94
N GLY A 109 -22.74 -2.49 -1.24
CA GLY A 109 -23.08 -1.07 -1.35
C GLY A 109 -22.93 -0.35 -0.02
N GLN A 110 -23.47 -0.91 1.07
CA GLN A 110 -23.31 -0.39 2.44
C GLN A 110 -21.84 -0.28 2.83
N LEU A 111 -21.05 -1.31 2.56
CA LEU A 111 -19.60 -1.26 2.81
C LEU A 111 -18.93 -0.16 1.99
N SER A 112 -19.26 -0.04 0.70
CA SER A 112 -18.66 1.00 -0.16
C SER A 112 -19.02 2.40 0.31
N TYR A 113 -20.28 2.63 0.67
CA TYR A 113 -20.75 3.88 1.28
C TYR A 113 -19.95 4.21 2.54
N ARG A 114 -19.89 3.26 3.50
CA ARG A 114 -19.17 3.42 4.77
C ARG A 114 -17.67 3.68 4.57
N LEU A 115 -17.04 3.03 3.60
CA LEU A 115 -15.63 3.24 3.26
C LEU A 115 -15.38 4.60 2.61
N PHE A 116 -16.32 5.11 1.81
CA PHE A 116 -16.21 6.44 1.24
C PHE A 116 -16.31 7.53 2.33
N GLN A 117 -17.22 7.36 3.31
CA GLN A 117 -17.27 8.19 4.52
C GLN A 117 -15.95 8.17 5.28
N ALA A 118 -15.40 6.97 5.55
CA ALA A 118 -14.12 6.85 6.27
C ALA A 118 -12.94 7.44 5.50
N ARG A 119 -12.95 7.38 4.16
CA ARG A 119 -11.94 8.04 3.32
C ARG A 119 -11.98 9.56 3.51
N ALA A 120 -13.16 10.15 3.45
CA ALA A 120 -13.35 11.59 3.61
C ALA A 120 -13.04 12.06 5.04
N GLU A 121 -13.43 11.29 6.07
CA GLU A 121 -13.07 11.56 7.47
C GLU A 121 -11.55 11.64 7.66
N ARG A 122 -10.79 10.65 7.17
CA ARG A 122 -9.32 10.69 7.23
C ARG A 122 -8.73 11.85 6.45
N ALA A 123 -9.29 12.17 5.28
CA ALA A 123 -8.82 13.31 4.48
C ALA A 123 -9.04 14.63 5.24
N ARG A 124 -10.20 14.80 5.89
CA ARG A 124 -10.53 15.97 6.71
C ARG A 124 -9.61 16.11 7.91
N GLU A 125 -9.25 15.02 8.58
CA GLU A 125 -8.32 15.02 9.71
C GLU A 125 -6.88 15.33 9.27
N ALA A 126 -6.45 14.85 8.09
CA ALA A 126 -5.12 15.10 7.55
C ALA A 126 -4.93 16.51 6.96
N PHE A 127 -5.99 17.09 6.38
CA PHE A 127 -5.91 18.32 5.59
C PHE A 127 -5.32 19.54 6.31
N PRO A 128 -5.55 19.76 7.64
CA PRO A 128 -4.88 20.82 8.39
C PRO A 128 -3.35 20.73 8.34
N PHE A 129 -2.80 19.51 8.24
CA PHE A 129 -1.36 19.24 8.28
C PHE A 129 -0.72 19.04 6.91
N ARG A 130 -1.40 19.37 5.81
CA ARG A 130 -0.90 19.15 4.43
C ARG A 130 0.48 19.77 4.14
N ARG A 131 0.83 20.86 4.85
CA ARG A 131 2.15 21.52 4.76
C ARG A 131 3.24 20.90 5.64
N ASN A 132 2.91 19.91 6.48
CA ASN A 132 3.85 19.26 7.42
C ASN A 132 4.58 18.05 6.83
N SER A 133 4.45 17.80 5.53
CA SER A 133 5.21 16.76 4.83
C SER A 133 6.48 17.32 4.18
N TYR A 134 7.50 16.45 4.07
CA TYR A 134 8.71 16.77 3.31
C TYR A 134 8.46 16.57 1.82
N ILE A 135 8.78 17.56 0.99
CA ILE A 135 8.69 17.46 -0.47
C ILE A 135 9.91 16.71 -1.04
N PHE A 136 11.07 16.93 -0.41
CA PHE A 136 12.34 16.32 -0.78
C PHE A 136 12.91 15.61 0.45
N ASP A 137 13.14 14.31 0.31
CA ASP A 137 13.78 13.43 1.29
C ASP A 137 14.42 12.25 0.54
N GLN A 138 15.31 11.51 1.20
CA GLN A 138 16.09 10.43 0.60
C GLN A 138 15.29 9.17 0.23
N MET A 139 14.00 9.08 0.58
CA MET A 139 13.15 7.90 0.35
C MET A 139 12.04 8.16 -0.66
N ASN A 140 11.22 9.18 -0.42
CA ASN A 140 10.00 9.45 -1.18
C ASN A 140 10.03 10.82 -1.88
N GLY A 141 11.16 11.54 -1.80
CA GLY A 141 11.27 12.89 -2.32
C GLY A 141 11.07 13.01 -3.83
N ALA A 142 10.48 14.14 -4.24
CA ALA A 142 10.15 14.41 -5.64
C ALA A 142 11.36 14.38 -6.59
N GLN A 143 12.56 14.68 -6.06
CA GLN A 143 13.81 14.65 -6.83
C GLN A 143 14.13 13.27 -7.40
N SER A 144 13.64 12.21 -6.75
CA SER A 144 13.86 10.82 -7.20
C SER A 144 12.60 10.21 -7.80
N GLN A 145 11.39 10.68 -7.41
CA GLN A 145 10.12 10.17 -7.95
C GLN A 145 9.86 10.61 -9.40
N ILE A 146 10.22 11.83 -9.78
CA ILE A 146 10.04 12.33 -11.16
C ILE A 146 10.80 11.47 -12.19
N PRO A 147 12.12 11.22 -12.05
CA PRO A 147 12.83 10.33 -12.97
C PRO A 147 12.30 8.89 -12.91
N ALA A 148 11.98 8.38 -11.72
CA ALA A 148 11.44 7.04 -11.56
C ALA A 148 10.11 6.86 -12.31
N PHE A 149 9.24 7.87 -12.28
CA PHE A 149 7.97 7.86 -13.01
C PHE A 149 8.18 7.86 -14.53
N LEU A 150 9.06 8.72 -15.05
CA LEU A 150 9.36 8.75 -16.50
C LEU A 150 9.90 7.41 -16.99
N ILE A 151 10.84 6.82 -16.25
CA ILE A 151 11.50 5.57 -16.63
C ILE A 151 10.52 4.39 -16.54
N ASN A 152 9.80 4.27 -15.42
CA ASN A 152 9.07 3.04 -15.11
C ASN A 152 7.58 3.08 -15.45
N ILE A 153 6.96 4.26 -15.53
CA ILE A 153 5.50 4.42 -15.69
C ILE A 153 5.15 4.99 -17.07
N HIS A 154 5.91 5.96 -17.58
CA HIS A 154 5.66 6.52 -18.91
C HIS A 154 6.06 5.53 -20.01
N ARG A 155 5.06 5.00 -20.72
CA ARG A 155 5.22 4.10 -21.87
C ARG A 155 5.38 4.89 -23.15
N VAL A 156 6.14 4.33 -24.08
CA VAL A 156 6.39 4.90 -25.40
C VAL A 156 6.20 3.80 -26.43
N ASP A 157 4.96 3.63 -26.90
CA ASP A 157 4.62 2.61 -27.92
C ASP A 157 4.30 3.28 -29.28
N SER A 158 4.29 4.61 -29.33
CA SER A 158 3.98 5.39 -30.54
C SER A 158 4.75 6.70 -30.58
N LYS A 159 4.76 7.36 -31.75
CA LYS A 159 5.29 8.73 -31.91
C LYS A 159 4.60 9.73 -30.98
N ALA A 160 3.29 9.60 -30.78
CA ALA A 160 2.52 10.48 -29.90
C ALA A 160 2.96 10.30 -28.43
N ASP A 161 3.18 9.05 -28.00
CA ASP A 161 3.67 8.76 -26.65
C ASP A 161 5.09 9.31 -26.41
N ALA A 162 5.96 9.22 -27.41
CA ALA A 162 7.29 9.83 -27.37
C ALA A 162 7.22 11.35 -27.27
N GLY A 163 6.33 11.98 -28.06
CA GLY A 163 6.05 13.41 -27.96
C GLY A 163 5.51 13.82 -26.58
N ALA A 164 4.67 12.99 -25.97
CA ALA A 164 4.18 13.18 -24.61
C ALA A 164 5.30 13.04 -23.56
N TYR A 165 6.23 12.09 -23.75
CA TYR A 165 7.42 11.97 -22.89
C TYR A 165 8.25 13.25 -22.93
N VAL A 166 8.56 13.75 -24.14
CA VAL A 166 9.29 15.01 -24.34
C VAL A 166 8.53 16.19 -23.72
N SER A 167 7.20 16.22 -23.83
CA SER A 167 6.37 17.25 -23.20
C SER A 167 6.50 17.23 -21.66
N ARG A 168 6.54 16.04 -21.05
CA ARG A 168 6.82 15.91 -19.61
C ARG A 168 8.23 16.37 -19.24
N LEU A 169 9.23 16.14 -20.08
CA LEU A 169 10.58 16.68 -19.85
C LEU A 169 10.59 18.20 -19.82
N TYR A 170 9.93 18.85 -20.79
CA TYR A 170 9.78 20.31 -20.80
C TYR A 170 9.03 20.81 -19.56
N ALA A 171 7.99 20.10 -19.14
CA ALA A 171 7.19 20.47 -17.97
C ALA A 171 7.84 20.09 -16.62
N ALA A 172 8.87 19.25 -16.61
CA ALA A 172 9.53 18.80 -15.39
C ALA A 172 10.30 19.94 -14.69
N GLY A 173 10.90 20.86 -15.45
CA GLY A 173 11.54 22.05 -14.89
C GLY A 173 10.55 22.91 -14.09
N PRO A 174 9.47 23.43 -14.69
CA PRO A 174 8.43 24.18 -13.98
C PRO A 174 7.82 23.43 -12.80
N LEU A 175 7.58 22.12 -12.92
CA LEU A 175 7.11 21.28 -11.81
C LEU A 175 8.09 21.32 -10.62
N ILE A 176 9.38 21.07 -10.86
CA ILE A 176 10.40 21.06 -9.82
C ILE A 176 10.55 22.45 -9.21
N GLU A 177 10.52 23.51 -10.01
CA GLU A 177 10.58 24.88 -9.50
C GLU A 177 9.41 25.20 -8.56
N ALA A 178 8.19 24.78 -8.91
CA ALA A 178 7.04 24.94 -8.03
C ALA A 178 7.21 24.16 -6.71
N LEU A 179 7.75 22.95 -6.77
CA LEU A 179 8.04 22.13 -5.58
C LEU A 179 9.18 22.70 -4.73
N VAL A 180 10.21 23.30 -5.34
CA VAL A 180 11.30 24.02 -4.67
C VAL A 180 10.75 25.24 -3.92
N LEU A 181 9.86 26.02 -4.53
CA LEU A 181 9.22 27.16 -3.88
C LEU A 181 8.38 26.71 -2.68
N GLN A 182 7.54 25.68 -2.83
CA GLN A 182 6.78 25.13 -1.72
C GLN A 182 7.67 24.57 -0.61
N SER A 183 8.78 23.91 -0.96
CA SER A 183 9.74 23.41 0.01
C SER A 183 10.39 24.56 0.78
N ALA A 184 10.74 25.64 0.11
CA ALA A 184 11.30 26.84 0.74
C ALA A 184 10.30 27.49 1.71
N GLU A 185 9.02 27.58 1.33
CA GLU A 185 7.94 28.08 2.20
C GLU A 185 7.77 27.20 3.44
N ARG A 186 7.64 25.88 3.26
CA ARG A 186 7.54 24.90 4.36
C ARG A 186 8.75 24.97 5.30
N ALA A 187 9.96 25.12 4.75
CA ALA A 187 11.17 25.29 5.53
C ALA A 187 11.18 26.58 6.35
N ASN A 188 10.68 27.69 5.78
CA ASN A 188 10.53 28.96 6.51
C ASN A 188 9.48 28.85 7.63
N ASP A 189 8.51 27.94 7.51
CA ASP A 189 7.52 27.59 8.55
C ASP A 189 8.05 26.56 9.57
N GLY A 190 9.30 26.10 9.43
CA GLY A 190 9.95 25.16 10.35
C GLY A 190 9.81 23.67 9.98
N VAL A 191 9.20 23.35 8.84
CA VAL A 191 9.11 21.98 8.31
C VAL A 191 10.37 21.69 7.50
N ILE A 192 11.42 21.27 8.21
CA ILE A 192 12.76 20.99 7.65
C ILE A 192 13.17 19.56 8.00
N VAL A 193 13.68 18.81 7.02
CA VAL A 193 14.28 17.47 7.24
C VAL A 193 15.48 17.55 8.20
N PRO A 194 15.83 16.45 8.90
CA PRO A 194 17.06 16.41 9.69
C PRO A 194 18.31 16.71 8.87
N GLY A 195 19.33 17.30 9.49
CA GLY A 195 20.56 17.74 8.81
C GLY A 195 21.29 16.66 8.01
N TRP A 196 21.23 15.41 8.45
CA TRP A 196 21.86 14.27 7.77
C TRP A 196 21.14 13.83 6.48
N VAL A 197 19.92 14.31 6.22
CA VAL A 197 19.16 14.00 4.99
C VAL A 197 19.68 14.79 3.78
N PHE A 198 20.09 16.05 3.99
CA PHE A 198 20.49 16.94 2.89
C PHE A 198 21.58 16.38 1.97
N PRO A 199 22.67 15.76 2.47
CA PRO A 199 23.68 15.16 1.61
C PRO A 199 23.12 14.13 0.61
N TYR A 200 22.13 13.33 1.02
CA TYR A 200 21.48 12.36 0.14
C TYR A 200 20.66 13.06 -0.95
N VAL A 201 19.79 14.00 -0.57
CA VAL A 201 18.93 14.73 -1.52
C VAL A 201 19.78 15.53 -2.53
N ILE A 202 20.83 16.20 -2.05
CA ILE A 202 21.76 16.96 -2.92
C ILE A 202 22.50 16.01 -3.87
N SER A 203 22.95 14.86 -3.38
CA SER A 203 23.62 13.86 -4.22
C SER A 203 22.67 13.32 -5.29
N ASP A 204 21.45 12.92 -4.92
CA ASP A 204 20.44 12.42 -5.86
C ASP A 204 20.11 13.47 -6.93
N ALA A 205 19.89 14.71 -6.51
CA ALA A 205 19.59 15.81 -7.42
C ALA A 205 20.74 16.08 -8.41
N LYS A 206 22.00 16.04 -7.95
CA LYS A 206 23.18 16.18 -8.82
C LYS A 206 23.31 15.01 -9.78
N ASN A 207 23.04 13.79 -9.32
CA ASN A 207 23.13 12.59 -10.14
C ASN A 207 22.11 12.58 -11.30
N VAL A 208 20.89 13.10 -11.08
CA VAL A 208 19.89 13.22 -12.16
C VAL A 208 20.39 14.07 -13.33
N ILE A 209 21.23 15.06 -13.05
CA ILE A 209 21.78 16.00 -14.03
C ILE A 209 23.27 15.76 -14.34
N SER A 210 23.75 14.53 -14.11
CA SER A 210 25.11 14.10 -14.47
C SER A 210 25.10 13.23 -15.72
N GLY A 211 26.20 13.26 -16.49
CA GLY A 211 26.31 12.61 -17.80
C GLY A 211 25.60 13.36 -18.94
N ALA A 212 25.56 12.74 -20.13
CA ALA A 212 24.95 13.37 -21.30
C ALA A 212 23.41 13.52 -21.14
N PRO A 213 22.79 14.61 -21.61
CA PRO A 213 23.37 15.65 -22.44
C PRO A 213 23.98 16.83 -21.64
N PHE A 214 24.06 16.74 -20.31
CA PHE A 214 24.50 17.85 -19.46
C PHE A 214 26.02 18.06 -19.52
N GLU A 215 26.77 16.96 -19.61
CA GLU A 215 28.22 16.92 -19.69
C GLU A 215 28.70 15.76 -20.59
N GLU A 216 29.98 15.75 -20.97
CA GLU A 216 30.57 14.65 -21.73
C GLU A 216 30.63 13.37 -20.89
N GLY A 217 30.20 12.24 -21.45
CA GLY A 217 30.26 10.95 -20.78
C GLY A 217 29.13 10.02 -21.21
N ASP A 218 28.84 9.04 -20.35
CA ASP A 218 27.67 8.17 -20.49
C ASP A 218 26.38 8.98 -20.38
N ASP A 219 25.31 8.50 -21.03
CA ASP A 219 24.00 9.13 -20.95
C ASP A 219 23.47 9.16 -19.50
N SER A 220 22.95 10.32 -19.09
CA SER A 220 22.14 10.45 -17.88
C SER A 220 20.97 9.47 -17.89
N PRO A 221 20.46 9.02 -16.73
CA PRO A 221 19.45 7.97 -16.66
C PRO A 221 18.18 8.26 -17.49
N ILE A 222 17.72 9.52 -17.50
CA ILE A 222 16.52 9.92 -18.25
C ILE A 222 16.82 9.99 -19.76
N TYR A 223 17.99 10.49 -20.16
CA TYR A 223 18.36 10.57 -21.57
C TYR A 223 18.54 9.18 -22.19
N ALA A 224 19.19 8.28 -21.45
CA ALA A 224 19.35 6.88 -21.83
C ALA A 224 17.98 6.19 -22.02
N ASP A 225 17.03 6.41 -21.10
CA ASP A 225 15.67 5.87 -21.20
C ASP A 225 14.91 6.43 -22.40
N LEU A 226 14.97 7.75 -22.63
CA LEU A 226 14.36 8.40 -23.80
C LEU A 226 14.91 7.79 -25.10
N LYS A 227 16.24 7.76 -25.28
CA LYS A 227 16.86 7.20 -26.48
C LYS A 227 16.46 5.75 -26.69
N LYS A 228 16.51 4.93 -25.63
CA LYS A 228 16.12 3.52 -25.69
C LYS A 228 14.68 3.36 -26.17
N LYS A 229 13.74 4.10 -25.56
CA LYS A 229 12.31 4.06 -25.89
C LYS A 229 12.03 4.54 -27.32
N VAL A 230 12.58 5.68 -27.73
CA VAL A 230 12.39 6.24 -29.08
C VAL A 230 13.02 5.35 -30.15
N ASN A 231 14.22 4.81 -29.91
CA ASN A 231 14.90 3.96 -30.88
C ASN A 231 14.18 2.64 -31.13
N ALA A 232 13.40 2.16 -30.17
CA ALA A 232 12.57 0.95 -30.30
C ALA A 232 11.32 1.14 -31.18
N LEU A 233 10.92 2.38 -31.49
CA LEU A 233 9.75 2.65 -32.33
C LEU A 233 10.00 2.31 -33.80
N ASP A 234 8.96 1.89 -34.51
CA ASP A 234 9.00 1.70 -35.97
C ASP A 234 8.54 2.98 -36.70
N ILE A 235 9.39 4.00 -36.68
CA ILE A 235 9.18 5.32 -37.32
C ILE A 235 10.47 5.77 -38.05
N PRO A 236 10.39 6.73 -39.01
CA PRO A 236 11.55 7.18 -39.76
C PRO A 236 12.68 7.71 -38.85
N HIS A 237 13.93 7.47 -39.26
CA HIS A 237 15.10 7.89 -38.51
C HIS A 237 15.11 9.39 -38.19
N GLU A 238 14.67 10.24 -39.12
CA GLU A 238 14.58 11.68 -38.93
C GLU A 238 13.61 12.07 -37.81
N GLU A 239 12.51 11.32 -37.65
CA GLU A 239 11.55 11.56 -36.57
C GLU A 239 12.09 11.10 -35.21
N LYS A 240 12.86 10.01 -35.18
CA LYS A 240 13.58 9.58 -33.96
C LYS A 240 14.59 10.64 -33.54
N ALA A 241 15.36 11.14 -34.50
CA ALA A 241 16.36 12.17 -34.26
C ALA A 241 15.72 13.47 -33.74
N ASP A 242 14.59 13.91 -34.32
CA ASP A 242 13.83 15.08 -33.82
C ASP A 242 13.36 14.88 -32.37
N LEU A 243 12.77 13.73 -32.04
CA LEU A 243 12.28 13.43 -30.69
C LEU A 243 13.41 13.40 -29.66
N ILE A 244 14.56 12.80 -30.02
CA ILE A 244 15.74 12.75 -29.14
C ILE A 244 16.34 14.14 -28.96
N ALA A 245 16.46 14.94 -30.03
CA ALA A 245 16.99 16.29 -29.97
C ALA A 245 16.10 17.22 -29.12
N ARG A 246 14.78 17.14 -29.27
CA ARG A 246 13.85 17.92 -28.44
C ARG A 246 13.84 17.47 -26.99
N GLY A 247 14.08 16.18 -26.73
CA GLY A 247 14.23 15.68 -25.37
C GLY A 247 15.55 16.13 -24.74
N GLU A 248 16.63 16.15 -25.51
CA GLU A 248 17.91 16.74 -25.10
C GLU A 248 17.76 18.23 -24.74
N GLU A 249 17.13 19.03 -25.59
CA GLU A 249 16.79 20.43 -25.32
C GLU A 249 15.95 20.56 -24.03
N ALA A 250 14.91 19.73 -23.86
CA ALA A 250 14.11 19.75 -22.64
C ALA A 250 14.91 19.41 -21.37
N LEU A 251 15.87 18.49 -21.47
CA LEU A 251 16.76 18.15 -20.38
C LEU A 251 17.67 19.34 -20.05
N THR A 252 18.36 19.90 -21.04
CA THR A 252 19.34 20.98 -20.83
C THR A 252 18.69 22.31 -20.43
N ASP A 253 17.56 22.66 -21.03
CA ASP A 253 17.00 24.01 -20.95
C ASP A 253 15.89 24.14 -19.90
N SER A 254 15.27 23.02 -19.50
CA SER A 254 14.20 22.99 -18.49
C SER A 254 14.58 22.18 -17.24
N LEU A 255 14.97 20.92 -17.40
CA LEU A 255 15.22 20.03 -16.27
C LEU A 255 16.46 20.45 -15.45
N ALA A 256 17.61 20.62 -16.12
CA ALA A 256 18.87 20.90 -15.44
C ALA A 256 18.85 22.19 -14.60
N PRO A 257 18.38 23.34 -15.11
CA PRO A 257 18.28 24.57 -14.32
C PRO A 257 17.39 24.40 -13.08
N ALA A 258 16.30 23.63 -13.18
CA ALA A 258 15.41 23.39 -12.05
C ALA A 258 16.06 22.50 -10.96
N TYR A 259 16.80 21.46 -11.35
CA TYR A 259 17.58 20.65 -10.39
C TYR A 259 18.72 21.45 -9.77
N GLN A 260 19.36 22.38 -10.50
CA GLN A 260 20.35 23.29 -9.92
C GLN A 260 19.72 24.21 -8.87
N LYS A 261 18.50 24.73 -9.12
CA LYS A 261 17.73 25.49 -8.12
C LYS A 261 17.38 24.63 -6.90
N LEU A 262 16.97 23.38 -7.11
CA LEU A 262 16.75 22.42 -6.02
C LEU A 262 18.01 22.23 -5.19
N VAL A 263 19.17 21.97 -5.81
CA VAL A 263 20.44 21.82 -5.10
C VAL A 263 20.75 23.06 -4.25
N ALA A 264 20.62 24.26 -4.84
CA ALA A 264 20.87 25.51 -4.13
C ALA A 264 19.91 25.70 -2.94
N GLU A 265 18.64 25.33 -3.09
CA GLU A 265 17.65 25.41 -2.01
C GLU A 265 17.94 24.38 -0.91
N MET A 266 18.33 23.15 -1.25
CA MET A 266 18.73 22.14 -0.27
C MET A 266 20.00 22.56 0.49
N GLU A 267 20.98 23.17 -0.19
CA GLU A 267 22.17 23.74 0.45
C GLU A 267 21.83 24.95 1.34
N ARG A 268 20.79 25.72 1.00
CA ARG A 268 20.26 26.79 1.87
C ARG A 268 19.65 26.18 3.11
N GLN A 269 18.68 25.28 2.97
CA GLN A 269 17.97 24.64 4.08
C GLN A 269 18.91 23.86 5.00
N GLN A 270 19.95 23.21 4.46
CA GLN A 270 20.96 22.51 5.25
C GLN A 270 21.63 23.42 6.29
N LYS A 271 21.87 24.70 5.96
CA LYS A 271 22.46 25.68 6.89
C LYS A 271 21.48 26.10 8.00
N MET A 272 20.21 25.80 7.84
CA MET A 272 19.10 26.12 8.76
C MET A 272 18.61 24.89 9.52
N ALA A 273 19.16 23.70 9.21
CA ALA A 273 18.65 22.44 9.72
C ALA A 273 18.66 22.43 11.25
N PRO A 274 17.50 22.22 11.91
CA PRO A 274 17.43 22.24 13.36
C PRO A 274 18.06 20.98 13.96
N GLU A 275 18.39 21.05 15.25
CA GLU A 275 18.72 19.85 16.03
C GLU A 275 17.48 18.96 16.23
N GLY A 276 17.72 17.65 16.36
CA GLY A 276 16.68 16.64 16.58
C GLY A 276 16.10 16.05 15.29
N ASP A 277 15.60 14.83 15.39
CA ASP A 277 15.17 14.04 14.23
C ASP A 277 13.65 13.97 14.05
N GLY A 278 12.90 13.86 15.16
CA GLY A 278 11.45 13.68 15.13
C GLY A 278 10.66 14.89 14.63
N ILE A 279 9.36 14.70 14.39
CA ILE A 279 8.48 15.77 13.88
C ILE A 279 7.88 16.63 14.99
N TRP A 280 8.09 16.27 16.27
CA TRP A 280 7.73 17.07 17.45
C TRP A 280 8.31 18.49 17.43
N ARG A 281 9.34 18.76 16.62
CA ARG A 281 9.96 20.08 16.43
C ARG A 281 9.18 20.97 15.46
N PHE A 282 8.20 20.45 14.72
CA PHE A 282 7.26 21.28 13.98
C PHE A 282 6.34 22.04 14.94
N LYS A 283 5.82 23.19 14.47
CA LYS A 283 4.95 24.07 15.28
C LYS A 283 3.75 23.34 15.92
N ASP A 284 3.18 22.40 15.19
CA ASP A 284 2.05 21.55 15.55
C ASP A 284 2.42 20.05 15.47
N GLY A 285 3.70 19.73 15.73
CA GLY A 285 4.27 18.40 15.53
C GLY A 285 3.59 17.28 16.34
N GLU A 286 3.14 17.56 17.56
CA GLU A 286 2.40 16.60 18.39
C GLU A 286 1.04 16.23 17.76
N ALA A 287 0.26 17.25 17.38
CA ALA A 287 -1.03 17.05 16.73
C ALA A 287 -0.89 16.38 15.36
N TYR A 288 0.15 16.75 14.60
CA TYR A 288 0.47 16.11 13.34
C TYR A 288 0.86 14.63 13.54
N TYR A 289 1.69 14.30 14.53
CA TYR A 289 2.06 12.92 14.78
C TYR A 289 0.87 12.06 15.25
N ALA A 290 -0.01 12.62 16.08
CA ALA A 290 -1.25 11.97 16.46
C ALA A 290 -2.14 11.67 15.23
N GLU A 291 -2.24 12.61 14.29
CA GLU A 291 -2.90 12.36 13.00
C GLU A 291 -2.20 11.25 12.21
N ARG A 292 -0.87 11.27 12.09
CA ARG A 292 -0.13 10.21 11.37
C ARG A 292 -0.41 8.83 11.97
N LEU A 293 -0.36 8.71 13.29
CA LEU A 293 -0.68 7.46 14.00
C LEU A 293 -2.11 7.02 13.71
N LYS A 294 -3.09 7.92 13.84
CA LYS A 294 -4.49 7.62 13.55
C LYS A 294 -4.71 7.22 12.09
N ASN A 295 -4.08 7.91 11.15
CA ASN A 295 -4.19 7.66 9.72
C ASN A 295 -3.65 6.28 9.33
N TYR A 296 -2.46 5.95 9.81
CA TYR A 296 -1.78 4.69 9.47
C TYR A 296 -2.33 3.49 10.21
N THR A 297 -2.60 3.63 11.51
CA THR A 297 -3.14 2.55 12.33
C THR A 297 -4.64 2.39 12.15
N THR A 298 -5.35 3.45 11.74
CA THR A 298 -6.81 3.53 11.68
C THR A 298 -7.49 3.26 13.04
N THR A 299 -6.81 3.66 14.11
CA THR A 299 -7.24 3.57 15.51
C THR A 299 -7.11 4.93 16.20
N ASP A 300 -7.72 5.09 17.37
CA ASP A 300 -7.56 6.29 18.21
C ASP A 300 -6.44 6.14 19.26
N LEU A 301 -5.49 5.20 19.05
CA LEU A 301 -4.38 4.97 19.98
C LEU A 301 -3.45 6.18 20.04
N SER A 302 -3.12 6.61 21.25
CA SER A 302 -2.11 7.63 21.52
C SER A 302 -0.68 7.11 21.29
N ALA A 303 0.28 8.03 21.14
CA ALA A 303 1.69 7.68 21.04
C ALA A 303 2.18 6.88 22.26
N ASP A 304 1.69 7.21 23.46
CA ASP A 304 2.00 6.50 24.71
C ASP A 304 1.52 5.05 24.67
N GLU A 305 0.28 4.83 24.24
CA GLU A 305 -0.29 3.48 24.11
C GLU A 305 0.45 2.67 23.06
N VAL A 306 0.74 3.26 21.88
CA VAL A 306 1.53 2.58 20.84
C VAL A 306 2.94 2.22 21.34
N HIS A 307 3.59 3.14 22.06
CA HIS A 307 4.92 2.90 22.63
C HIS A 307 4.89 1.74 23.63
N GLN A 308 3.93 1.74 24.56
CA GLN A 308 3.79 0.72 25.58
C GLN A 308 3.43 -0.64 24.98
N ILE A 309 2.51 -0.69 24.01
CA ILE A 309 2.19 -1.91 23.25
C ILE A 309 3.46 -2.47 22.60
N GLY A 310 4.32 -1.60 22.06
CA GLY A 310 5.63 -1.96 21.52
C GLY A 310 6.52 -2.63 22.57
N LEU A 311 6.74 -1.98 23.71
CA LEU A 311 7.57 -2.49 24.80
C LEU A 311 7.06 -3.85 25.33
N ASP A 312 5.75 -3.97 25.53
CA ASP A 312 5.11 -5.21 26.02
C ASP A 312 5.30 -6.35 25.03
N ASN A 313 5.16 -6.09 23.73
CA ASN A 313 5.38 -7.11 22.70
C ASN A 313 6.86 -7.47 22.54
N VAL A 314 7.79 -6.51 22.64
CA VAL A 314 9.22 -6.81 22.68
C VAL A 314 9.55 -7.75 23.84
N ALA A 315 9.04 -7.46 25.04
CA ALA A 315 9.24 -8.30 26.22
C ALA A 315 8.65 -9.70 26.05
N ARG A 316 7.41 -9.81 25.52
CA ARG A 316 6.76 -11.09 25.22
C ARG A 316 7.59 -11.93 24.24
N ILE A 317 7.97 -11.34 23.11
CA ILE A 317 8.70 -12.03 22.04
C ILE A 317 10.09 -12.47 22.51
N HIS A 318 10.81 -11.63 23.24
CA HIS A 318 12.07 -12.03 23.88
C HIS A 318 11.88 -13.22 24.84
N GLY A 319 10.76 -13.28 25.55
CA GLY A 319 10.38 -14.41 26.38
C GLY A 319 10.21 -15.71 25.59
N GLU A 320 9.56 -15.65 24.43
CA GLU A 320 9.39 -16.78 23.52
C GLU A 320 10.72 -17.21 22.88
N MET A 321 11.53 -16.25 22.43
CA MET A 321 12.86 -16.51 21.88
C MET A 321 13.78 -17.21 22.89
N ARG A 322 13.73 -16.84 24.17
CA ARG A 322 14.48 -17.54 25.23
C ARG A 322 14.05 -18.99 25.41
N LYS A 323 12.76 -19.31 25.20
CA LYS A 323 12.29 -20.71 25.23
C LYS A 323 12.90 -21.51 24.09
N ILE A 324 12.93 -20.95 22.88
CA ILE A 324 13.57 -21.59 21.72
C ILE A 324 15.09 -21.74 21.94
N MET A 325 15.76 -20.69 22.42
CA MET A 325 17.19 -20.72 22.77
C MET A 325 17.51 -21.87 23.74
N ALA A 326 16.66 -22.08 24.74
CA ALA A 326 16.78 -23.20 25.67
C ALA A 326 16.50 -24.56 25.01
N GLN A 327 15.50 -24.64 24.12
CA GLN A 327 15.15 -25.85 23.38
C GLN A 327 16.28 -26.34 22.47
N VAL A 328 16.98 -25.43 21.79
CA VAL A 328 18.13 -25.78 20.94
C VAL A 328 19.43 -25.93 21.73
N GLY A 329 19.39 -25.74 23.06
CA GLY A 329 20.52 -25.97 23.95
C GLY A 329 21.63 -24.91 23.89
N PHE A 330 21.37 -23.73 23.29
CA PHE A 330 22.35 -22.65 23.17
C PHE A 330 22.78 -22.12 24.55
N LYS A 331 24.07 -21.80 24.72
CA LYS A 331 24.65 -21.30 25.97
C LYS A 331 25.03 -19.83 25.81
N GLY A 332 24.61 -18.99 26.75
CA GLY A 332 24.84 -17.54 26.70
C GLY A 332 23.56 -16.77 27.00
N ASN A 333 23.56 -15.49 26.67
CA ASN A 333 22.36 -14.66 26.71
C ASN A 333 21.73 -14.51 25.31
N LEU A 334 20.60 -13.80 25.24
CA LEU A 334 19.88 -13.62 23.97
C LEU A 334 20.70 -12.83 22.91
N GLN A 335 21.57 -11.90 23.32
CA GLN A 335 22.46 -11.17 22.41
C GLN A 335 23.54 -12.08 21.82
N ASP A 336 24.10 -12.98 22.63
CA ASP A 336 25.03 -13.99 22.14
C ASP A 336 24.35 -14.87 21.09
N PHE A 337 23.07 -15.21 21.31
CA PHE A 337 22.28 -16.00 20.37
C PHE A 337 21.95 -15.24 19.08
N PHE A 338 21.54 -13.97 19.17
CA PHE A 338 21.36 -13.09 18.02
C PHE A 338 22.64 -13.00 17.18
N LYS A 339 23.79 -12.80 17.83
CA LYS A 339 25.08 -12.77 17.13
C LYS A 339 25.37 -14.10 16.44
N HIS A 340 25.18 -15.22 17.13
CA HIS A 340 25.38 -16.55 16.55
C HIS A 340 24.57 -16.75 15.26
N LEU A 341 23.28 -16.41 15.30
CA LEU A 341 22.38 -16.54 14.14
C LEU A 341 22.76 -15.64 12.97
N ARG A 342 23.38 -14.49 13.24
CA ARG A 342 23.83 -13.53 12.22
C ARG A 342 25.19 -13.89 11.59
N THR A 343 26.02 -14.70 12.25
CA THR A 343 27.43 -14.90 11.84
C THR A 343 27.80 -16.33 11.50
N ASP A 344 26.97 -17.31 11.84
CA ASP A 344 27.26 -18.71 11.52
C ASP A 344 26.76 -19.06 10.11
N ASP A 345 27.68 -19.48 9.24
CA ASP A 345 27.42 -19.80 7.83
C ASP A 345 26.36 -20.89 7.66
N GLN A 346 26.11 -21.73 8.68
CA GLN A 346 25.07 -22.76 8.62
C GLN A 346 23.68 -22.20 8.31
N TYR A 347 23.41 -20.94 8.69
CA TYR A 347 22.13 -20.26 8.51
C TYR A 347 21.96 -19.57 7.16
N TYR A 348 22.92 -19.69 6.24
CA TYR A 348 22.88 -19.05 4.94
C TYR A 348 22.99 -20.06 3.79
N TYR A 349 22.46 -19.71 2.63
CA TYR A 349 22.56 -20.53 1.43
C TYR A 349 23.79 -20.15 0.63
N ASP A 350 24.43 -21.15 0.00
CA ASP A 350 25.59 -20.93 -0.87
C ASP A 350 25.20 -20.44 -2.27
N THR A 351 23.96 -20.75 -2.70
CA THR A 351 23.49 -20.43 -4.06
C THR A 351 22.07 -19.87 -4.07
N ARG A 352 21.77 -19.05 -5.08
CA ARG A 352 20.44 -18.47 -5.30
C ARG A 352 19.41 -19.56 -5.58
N GLU A 353 19.82 -20.59 -6.32
CA GLU A 353 18.98 -21.71 -6.72
C GLU A 353 18.56 -22.54 -5.50
N ALA A 354 19.45 -22.73 -4.53
CA ALA A 354 19.13 -23.45 -3.30
C ALA A 354 18.09 -22.70 -2.45
N TYR A 355 18.23 -21.37 -2.32
CA TYR A 355 17.24 -20.55 -1.63
C TYR A 355 15.87 -20.65 -2.32
N LEU A 356 15.82 -20.45 -3.64
CA LEU A 356 14.58 -20.48 -4.42
C LEU A 356 13.89 -21.86 -4.35
N ALA A 357 14.66 -22.95 -4.44
CA ALA A 357 14.12 -24.30 -4.33
C ALA A 357 13.49 -24.56 -2.95
N ASP A 358 14.07 -24.04 -1.87
CA ASP A 358 13.49 -24.19 -0.52
C ASP A 358 12.21 -23.37 -0.39
N VAL A 359 12.18 -22.12 -0.90
CA VAL A 359 10.94 -21.32 -0.98
C VAL A 359 9.83 -22.09 -1.72
N ASP A 360 10.14 -22.70 -2.86
CA ASP A 360 9.17 -23.48 -3.62
C ASP A 360 8.62 -24.67 -2.81
N VAL A 361 9.49 -25.40 -2.10
CA VAL A 361 9.07 -26.51 -1.22
C VAL A 361 8.15 -26.01 -0.10
N LYS A 362 8.51 -24.91 0.58
CA LYS A 362 7.72 -24.36 1.69
C LYS A 362 6.36 -23.85 1.22
N LEU A 363 6.30 -23.14 0.09
CA LEU A 363 5.06 -22.61 -0.46
C LEU A 363 4.16 -23.72 -1.05
N ALA A 364 4.73 -24.77 -1.63
CA ALA A 364 3.97 -25.93 -2.07
C ALA A 364 3.28 -26.64 -0.88
N ALA A 365 4.02 -26.86 0.20
CA ALA A 365 3.47 -27.45 1.43
C ALA A 365 2.37 -26.56 2.05
N MET A 366 2.62 -25.25 2.11
CA MET A 366 1.62 -24.27 2.56
C MET A 366 0.35 -24.32 1.71
N LYS A 367 0.49 -24.32 0.37
CA LYS A 367 -0.64 -24.39 -0.56
C LYS A 367 -1.52 -25.62 -0.33
N THR A 368 -0.94 -26.77 -0.03
CA THR A 368 -1.70 -27.99 0.32
C THR A 368 -2.51 -27.82 1.60
N LYS A 369 -2.03 -27.01 2.56
CA LYS A 369 -2.66 -26.81 3.87
C LYS A 369 -3.75 -25.74 3.85
N LEU A 370 -3.72 -24.80 2.91
CA LEU A 370 -4.66 -23.68 2.83
C LEU A 370 -6.16 -24.07 2.90
N PRO A 371 -6.65 -25.13 2.20
CA PRO A 371 -8.07 -25.48 2.25
C PRO A 371 -8.61 -25.85 3.63
N GLU A 372 -7.74 -26.15 4.61
CA GLU A 372 -8.14 -26.42 6.00
C GLU A 372 -8.42 -25.11 6.79
N PHE A 373 -7.91 -23.97 6.31
CA PHE A 373 -7.93 -22.68 7.02
C PHE A 373 -8.65 -21.57 6.26
N PHE A 374 -8.93 -21.74 4.97
CA PHE A 374 -9.50 -20.72 4.09
C PHE A 374 -10.62 -21.32 3.25
N ASN A 375 -11.76 -20.63 3.21
CA ASN A 375 -12.86 -20.97 2.31
C ASN A 375 -12.61 -20.41 0.90
N THR A 376 -12.07 -19.19 0.83
CA THR A 376 -11.73 -18.50 -0.42
C THR A 376 -10.23 -18.60 -0.68
N LEU A 377 -9.86 -19.14 -1.84
CA LEU A 377 -8.47 -19.24 -2.30
C LEU A 377 -8.31 -18.47 -3.62
N PRO A 378 -7.14 -17.85 -3.86
CA PRO A 378 -6.91 -17.11 -5.09
C PRO A 378 -6.79 -18.05 -6.30
N GLU A 379 -7.30 -17.60 -7.44
CA GLU A 379 -7.11 -18.27 -8.72
C GLU A 379 -5.78 -17.87 -9.39
N ALA A 380 -5.37 -16.61 -9.19
CA ALA A 380 -4.16 -16.07 -9.79
C ALA A 380 -2.91 -16.85 -9.35
N PRO A 381 -2.03 -17.23 -10.30
CA PRO A 381 -0.80 -17.93 -9.94
C PRO A 381 0.19 -17.04 -9.20
N LEU A 382 0.96 -17.65 -8.29
CA LEU A 382 2.14 -17.07 -7.66
C LEU A 382 3.41 -17.52 -8.39
N VAL A 383 4.28 -16.57 -8.70
CA VAL A 383 5.63 -16.83 -9.20
C VAL A 383 6.65 -16.23 -8.25
N ILE A 384 7.71 -16.96 -7.95
CA ILE A 384 8.84 -16.48 -7.16
C ILE A 384 9.94 -16.04 -8.15
N LYS A 385 10.50 -14.85 -7.94
CA LYS A 385 11.59 -14.34 -8.80
C LYS A 385 12.68 -13.66 -7.98
N PRO A 386 13.96 -13.81 -8.38
CA PRO A 386 14.98 -12.88 -7.90
C PRO A 386 14.68 -11.47 -8.40
N VAL A 387 15.02 -10.46 -7.58
CA VAL A 387 15.06 -9.07 -8.05
C VAL A 387 16.04 -8.95 -9.20
N GLU A 388 15.70 -8.13 -10.20
CA GLU A 388 16.47 -7.94 -11.40
C GLU A 388 17.82 -7.25 -11.11
N ALA A 389 18.89 -7.74 -11.75
CA ALA A 389 20.27 -7.31 -11.49
C ALA A 389 20.50 -5.79 -11.58
N PHE A 390 19.74 -5.08 -12.41
CA PHE A 390 19.88 -3.63 -12.58
C PHE A 390 19.34 -2.81 -11.39
N ARG A 391 18.52 -3.42 -10.51
CA ARG A 391 17.90 -2.74 -9.35
C ARG A 391 18.06 -3.48 -8.02
N GLU A 392 18.70 -4.65 -8.00
CA GLU A 392 18.85 -5.48 -6.80
C GLU A 392 19.65 -4.80 -5.68
N LYS A 393 20.58 -3.89 -5.99
CA LYS A 393 21.36 -3.14 -4.97
C LYS A 393 20.53 -2.13 -4.17
N SER A 394 19.44 -1.64 -4.75
CA SER A 394 18.57 -0.62 -4.14
C SER A 394 17.23 -1.19 -3.68
N ALA A 395 16.87 -2.39 -4.10
CA ALA A 395 15.63 -3.03 -3.70
C ALA A 395 15.66 -3.48 -2.23
N GLY A 396 14.48 -3.52 -1.60
CA GLY A 396 14.31 -4.12 -0.28
C GLY A 396 14.56 -5.63 -0.30
N LYS A 397 14.63 -6.25 0.89
CA LYS A 397 14.87 -7.69 1.08
C LYS A 397 13.92 -8.58 0.26
N ALA A 398 12.66 -8.20 0.22
CA ALA A 398 11.61 -8.84 -0.56
C ALA A 398 10.47 -7.85 -0.78
N PHE A 399 9.64 -8.13 -1.78
CA PHE A 399 8.35 -7.45 -1.96
C PHE A 399 7.42 -8.25 -2.87
N TYR A 400 6.13 -8.05 -2.69
CA TYR A 400 5.10 -8.64 -3.53
C TYR A 400 4.52 -7.65 -4.56
N GLN A 401 4.35 -8.14 -5.79
CA GLN A 401 3.65 -7.48 -6.87
C GLN A 401 2.33 -8.20 -7.19
N SER A 402 1.22 -7.46 -7.16
CA SER A 402 -0.11 -8.00 -7.45
C SER A 402 -0.26 -8.53 -8.89
N PRO A 403 -1.11 -9.56 -9.11
CA PRO A 403 -1.50 -9.99 -10.45
C PRO A 403 -2.17 -8.85 -11.21
N ALA A 404 -2.15 -8.93 -12.54
CA ALA A 404 -2.95 -8.01 -13.35
C ALA A 404 -4.44 -8.41 -13.29
N PRO A 405 -5.38 -7.46 -13.17
CA PRO A 405 -6.81 -7.77 -13.14
C PRO A 405 -7.36 -8.50 -14.38
N ASP A 406 -6.65 -8.42 -15.51
CA ASP A 406 -6.99 -9.10 -16.76
C ASP A 406 -6.35 -10.50 -16.89
N GLY A 407 -5.64 -10.96 -15.85
CA GLY A 407 -4.94 -12.25 -15.85
C GLY A 407 -3.64 -12.29 -16.67
N SER A 408 -3.24 -11.19 -17.32
CA SER A 408 -2.06 -11.15 -18.20
C SER A 408 -0.72 -11.30 -17.46
N ARG A 409 -0.71 -11.07 -16.13
CA ARG A 409 0.48 -11.16 -15.28
C ARG A 409 0.15 -11.88 -13.96
N PRO A 410 0.98 -12.84 -13.53
CA PRO A 410 0.82 -13.51 -12.23
C PRO A 410 1.12 -12.56 -11.05
N GLY A 411 0.71 -12.96 -9.86
CA GLY A 411 1.27 -12.41 -8.63
C GLY A 411 2.75 -12.80 -8.54
N THR A 412 3.62 -11.87 -8.17
CA THR A 412 5.07 -12.14 -8.12
C THR A 412 5.63 -11.79 -6.74
N TYR A 413 6.20 -12.80 -6.07
CA TYR A 413 7.03 -12.62 -4.88
C TYR A 413 8.49 -12.42 -5.34
N TYR A 414 8.98 -11.19 -5.22
CA TYR A 414 10.38 -10.86 -5.49
C TYR A 414 11.23 -11.06 -4.25
N VAL A 415 12.38 -11.70 -4.43
CA VAL A 415 13.38 -11.93 -3.39
C VAL A 415 14.69 -11.28 -3.81
N ASN A 416 15.27 -10.45 -2.94
CA ASN A 416 16.54 -9.81 -3.23
C ASN A 416 17.72 -10.74 -2.88
N LEU A 417 18.19 -11.47 -3.88
CA LEU A 417 19.31 -12.41 -3.74
C LEU A 417 20.66 -11.78 -4.12
N TYR A 418 20.77 -10.44 -4.09
CA TYR A 418 22.03 -9.73 -4.33
C TYR A 418 23.13 -10.17 -3.36
N ASN A 419 22.78 -10.28 -2.08
CA ASN A 419 23.64 -10.78 -1.02
C ASN A 419 22.90 -11.86 -0.23
N LEU A 420 23.30 -13.12 -0.40
CA LEU A 420 22.67 -14.26 0.28
C LEU A 420 22.82 -14.22 1.81
N ASN A 421 23.81 -13.47 2.32
CA ASN A 421 23.98 -13.27 3.76
C ASN A 421 22.91 -12.33 4.36
N ASP A 422 22.09 -11.67 3.55
CA ASP A 422 20.92 -10.93 4.01
C ASP A 422 19.65 -11.82 4.06
N MET A 423 19.76 -13.07 3.57
CA MET A 423 18.65 -14.01 3.36
C MET A 423 18.82 -15.27 4.23
N SER A 424 18.70 -15.10 5.55
CA SER A 424 18.82 -16.21 6.51
C SER A 424 17.79 -17.32 6.26
N LYS A 425 18.23 -18.58 6.33
CA LYS A 425 17.40 -19.80 6.36
C LYS A 425 16.33 -19.72 7.43
N THR A 426 16.67 -19.14 8.58
CA THR A 426 15.76 -19.06 9.74
C THR A 426 14.52 -18.22 9.45
N GLU A 427 14.62 -17.22 8.58
CA GLU A 427 13.53 -16.32 8.24
C GLU A 427 12.76 -16.73 6.98
N LEU A 428 13.23 -17.75 6.25
CA LEU A 428 12.69 -18.10 4.93
C LEU A 428 11.20 -18.42 4.98
N GLU A 429 10.76 -19.25 5.92
CA GLU A 429 9.34 -19.62 6.05
C GLU A 429 8.47 -18.39 6.34
N ALA A 430 8.84 -17.57 7.34
CA ALA A 430 8.08 -16.39 7.70
C ALA A 430 8.04 -15.36 6.55
N LEU A 431 9.16 -15.13 5.87
CA LEU A 431 9.20 -14.21 4.73
C LEU A 431 8.37 -14.71 3.53
N ALA A 432 8.45 -16.02 3.23
CA ALA A 432 7.64 -16.63 2.18
C ALA A 432 6.15 -16.58 2.50
N TYR A 433 5.78 -16.73 3.77
CA TYR A 433 4.38 -16.66 4.20
C TYR A 433 3.85 -15.23 4.25
N HIS A 434 4.70 -14.24 4.56
CA HIS A 434 4.37 -12.82 4.52
C HIS A 434 4.08 -12.34 3.09
N GLU A 435 5.00 -12.60 2.15
CA GLU A 435 4.91 -12.09 0.78
C GLU A 435 4.04 -12.97 -0.13
N GLY A 436 4.03 -14.27 0.14
CA GLY A 436 3.33 -15.30 -0.64
C GLY A 436 2.04 -15.76 0.04
N LEU A 437 2.02 -17.04 0.43
CA LEU A 437 0.85 -17.72 0.97
C LEU A 437 1.06 -18.01 2.47
N PRO A 438 0.11 -17.67 3.36
CA PRO A 438 -1.19 -17.04 3.11
C PRO A 438 -1.19 -15.50 3.13
N GLY A 439 -0.02 -14.84 3.08
CA GLY A 439 0.11 -13.38 3.19
C GLY A 439 -0.31 -12.59 1.96
N HIS A 440 0.57 -11.71 1.48
CA HIS A 440 0.25 -10.70 0.47
C HIS A 440 -0.28 -11.27 -0.85
N HIS A 441 0.24 -12.43 -1.30
CA HIS A 441 -0.29 -13.03 -2.53
C HIS A 441 -1.75 -13.40 -2.38
N LEU A 442 -2.11 -14.15 -1.34
CA LEU A 442 -3.49 -14.55 -1.09
C LEU A 442 -4.39 -13.33 -0.91
N GLN A 443 -3.99 -12.37 -0.07
CA GLN A 443 -4.78 -11.16 0.21
C GLN A 443 -5.05 -10.32 -1.03
N ARG A 444 -4.00 -10.01 -1.81
CA ARG A 444 -4.12 -9.10 -2.95
C ARG A 444 -4.67 -9.79 -4.20
N ALA A 445 -4.45 -11.09 -4.36
CA ALA A 445 -5.07 -11.85 -5.43
C ALA A 445 -6.59 -11.93 -5.22
N ILE A 446 -7.06 -12.28 -4.02
CA ILE A 446 -8.49 -12.22 -3.68
C ILE A 446 -9.05 -10.82 -3.92
N GLN A 447 -8.37 -9.77 -3.44
CA GLN A 447 -8.79 -8.38 -3.72
C GLN A 447 -8.91 -8.08 -5.22
N THR A 448 -7.98 -8.56 -6.04
CA THR A 448 -7.98 -8.37 -7.50
C THR A 448 -9.14 -9.13 -8.16
N GLU A 449 -9.50 -10.29 -7.59
CA GLU A 449 -10.53 -11.21 -8.07
C GLU A 449 -11.95 -10.88 -7.56
N LEU A 450 -12.10 -9.95 -6.60
CA LEU A 450 -13.40 -9.49 -6.09
C LEU A 450 -14.32 -8.86 -7.16
N GLY A 451 -13.84 -8.68 -8.40
CA GLY A 451 -14.66 -8.25 -9.54
C GLY A 451 -14.97 -6.75 -9.53
N ASN A 452 -16.25 -6.39 -9.67
CA ASN A 452 -16.73 -5.02 -9.82
C ASN A 452 -16.71 -4.23 -8.49
N LEU A 453 -15.52 -3.99 -7.96
CA LEU A 453 -15.32 -3.01 -6.89
C LEU A 453 -15.32 -1.58 -7.47
N PRO A 454 -15.95 -0.60 -6.80
CA PRO A 454 -15.78 0.81 -7.12
C PRO A 454 -14.30 1.19 -7.25
N PRO A 455 -13.91 2.07 -8.19
CA PRO A 455 -12.51 2.38 -8.45
C PRO A 455 -11.71 2.80 -7.22
N PHE A 456 -12.31 3.58 -6.31
CA PHE A 456 -11.65 4.01 -5.08
C PHE A 456 -11.31 2.86 -4.12
N ARG A 457 -12.06 1.75 -4.15
CA ARG A 457 -11.75 0.52 -3.40
C ARG A 457 -10.72 -0.33 -4.13
N LYS A 458 -10.83 -0.40 -5.46
CA LYS A 458 -9.92 -1.17 -6.32
C LYS A 458 -8.48 -0.66 -6.26
N PHE A 459 -8.30 0.66 -6.28
CA PHE A 459 -7.00 1.33 -6.27
C PHE A 459 -6.64 1.95 -4.92
N GLY A 460 -7.52 1.84 -3.92
CA GLY A 460 -7.27 2.28 -2.55
C GLY A 460 -6.50 1.25 -1.73
N GLY A 461 -6.04 1.68 -0.55
CA GLY A 461 -5.33 0.81 0.39
C GLY A 461 -5.41 1.30 1.83
N VAL A 462 -5.15 0.40 2.76
CA VAL A 462 -5.05 0.67 4.20
C VAL A 462 -3.82 -0.09 4.72
N THR A 463 -2.78 0.64 5.13
CA THR A 463 -1.51 0.04 5.53
C THR A 463 -1.69 -0.95 6.69
N ALA A 464 -2.41 -0.58 7.75
CA ALA A 464 -2.62 -1.47 8.89
C ALA A 464 -3.38 -2.75 8.53
N TYR A 465 -4.30 -2.69 7.55
CA TYR A 465 -4.96 -3.89 7.04
C TYR A 465 -3.97 -4.81 6.31
N SER A 466 -3.29 -4.28 5.29
CA SER A 466 -2.47 -5.12 4.40
C SER A 466 -1.21 -5.64 5.09
N GLU A 467 -0.53 -4.79 5.85
CA GLU A 467 0.67 -5.16 6.59
C GLU A 467 0.35 -5.96 7.84
N GLY A 468 -0.77 -5.66 8.50
CA GLY A 468 -1.30 -6.46 9.58
C GLY A 468 -1.65 -7.88 9.13
N TRP A 469 -2.26 -8.03 7.96
CA TRP A 469 -2.53 -9.34 7.36
C TRP A 469 -1.24 -10.12 7.07
N GLY A 470 -0.24 -9.47 6.45
CA GLY A 470 1.05 -10.11 6.17
C GLY A 470 1.70 -10.63 7.45
N LEU A 471 1.75 -9.80 8.50
CA LEU A 471 2.36 -10.16 9.78
C LEU A 471 1.52 -11.18 10.58
N TYR A 472 0.18 -11.12 10.50
CA TYR A 472 -0.72 -12.17 11.02
C TYR A 472 -0.46 -13.52 10.33
N SER A 473 -0.27 -13.51 9.01
CA SER A 473 -0.03 -14.71 8.20
C SER A 473 1.27 -15.43 8.58
N GLU A 474 2.29 -14.68 9.01
CA GLU A 474 3.52 -15.26 9.55
C GLU A 474 3.23 -16.14 10.79
N GLU A 475 2.38 -15.66 11.71
CA GLU A 475 1.98 -16.42 12.90
C GLU A 475 1.01 -17.56 12.57
N LEU A 476 0.08 -17.33 11.65
CA LEU A 476 -0.86 -18.35 11.19
C LEU A 476 -0.14 -19.59 10.66
N GLY A 477 1.03 -19.46 10.03
CA GLY A 477 1.85 -20.60 9.62
C GLY A 477 2.14 -21.57 10.78
N LYS A 478 2.32 -21.07 12.00
CA LYS A 478 2.54 -21.91 13.19
C LYS A 478 1.28 -22.67 13.58
N ASP A 479 0.12 -22.01 13.56
CA ASP A 479 -1.18 -22.66 13.79
C ASP A 479 -1.47 -23.76 12.75
N MET A 480 -0.98 -23.57 11.53
CA MET A 480 -1.10 -24.53 10.43
C MET A 480 -0.12 -25.71 10.52
N GLY A 481 0.77 -25.72 11.53
CA GLY A 481 1.74 -26.78 11.78
C GLY A 481 3.09 -26.62 11.08
N PHE A 482 3.41 -25.44 10.56
CA PHE A 482 4.73 -25.11 10.01
C PHE A 482 5.71 -24.66 11.12
N TYR A 483 6.92 -24.26 10.73
CA TYR A 483 8.02 -23.93 11.65
C TYR A 483 8.44 -25.10 12.54
N THR A 484 8.54 -26.29 11.96
CA THR A 484 8.92 -27.52 12.69
C THR A 484 10.37 -27.51 13.14
N ASP A 485 11.24 -26.76 12.46
CA ASP A 485 12.57 -26.41 12.94
C ASP A 485 12.45 -25.25 13.96
N PRO A 486 12.93 -25.41 15.21
CA PRO A 486 12.94 -24.33 16.19
C PRO A 486 13.65 -23.07 15.71
N TYR A 487 14.67 -23.18 14.84
CA TYR A 487 15.33 -22.00 14.26
C TYR A 487 14.43 -21.26 13.27
N SER A 488 13.55 -21.94 12.53
CA SER A 488 12.53 -21.29 11.71
C SER A 488 11.51 -20.54 12.58
N ASP A 489 11.06 -21.12 13.69
CA ASP A 489 10.14 -20.44 14.62
C ASP A 489 10.83 -19.24 15.29
N PHE A 490 12.15 -19.32 15.52
CA PHE A 490 12.93 -18.18 15.96
C PHE A 490 12.97 -17.06 14.90
N GLY A 491 13.19 -17.38 13.64
CA GLY A 491 13.20 -16.38 12.57
C GLY A 491 11.85 -15.71 12.38
N ARG A 492 10.74 -16.45 12.52
CA ARG A 492 9.39 -15.88 12.62
C ARG A 492 9.28 -14.86 13.76
N LEU A 493 9.75 -15.22 14.97
CA LEU A 493 9.79 -14.29 16.10
C LEU A 493 10.72 -13.11 15.83
N GLY A 494 11.83 -13.29 15.11
CA GLY A 494 12.75 -12.22 14.71
C GLY A 494 12.08 -11.20 13.80
N MET A 495 11.34 -11.68 12.80
CA MET A 495 10.56 -10.83 11.91
C MET A 495 9.44 -10.09 12.65
N GLU A 496 8.77 -10.75 13.60
CA GLU A 496 7.76 -10.14 14.47
C GLU A 496 8.36 -9.09 15.41
N LEU A 497 9.48 -9.40 16.06
CA LEU A 497 10.21 -8.53 16.97
C LEU A 497 10.63 -7.23 16.29
N TRP A 498 11.05 -7.31 15.03
CA TRP A 498 11.34 -6.14 14.21
C TRP A 498 10.14 -5.19 14.11
N ARG A 499 8.93 -5.73 13.87
CA ARG A 499 7.70 -4.93 13.78
C ARG A 499 7.21 -4.46 15.14
N ALA A 500 7.43 -5.19 16.22
CA ALA A 500 7.19 -4.72 17.59
C ALA A 500 8.11 -3.53 17.94
N CYS A 501 9.40 -3.63 17.61
CA CYS A 501 10.35 -2.55 17.85
C CYS A 501 10.04 -1.29 17.05
N ARG A 502 9.43 -1.41 15.85
CA ARG A 502 8.94 -0.25 15.06
C ARG A 502 7.98 0.62 15.87
N LEU A 503 7.10 0.03 16.68
CA LEU A 503 6.19 0.81 17.55
C LEU A 503 6.99 1.69 18.51
N VAL A 504 8.02 1.11 19.13
CA VAL A 504 8.84 1.77 20.15
C VAL A 504 9.73 2.86 19.55
N VAL A 505 10.41 2.59 18.42
CA VAL A 505 11.32 3.57 17.84
C VAL A 505 10.61 4.69 17.10
N ASP A 506 9.49 4.43 16.43
CA ASP A 506 8.71 5.48 15.74
C ASP A 506 8.15 6.48 16.77
N THR A 507 7.45 5.99 17.80
CA THR A 507 6.99 6.83 18.93
C THR A 507 8.15 7.40 19.73
N GLY A 508 9.23 6.64 19.87
CA GLY A 508 10.48 7.07 20.50
C GLY A 508 11.01 8.34 19.85
N ILE A 509 11.12 8.35 18.53
CA ILE A 509 11.64 9.48 17.73
C ILE A 509 10.65 10.64 17.72
N HIS A 510 9.39 10.39 17.40
CA HIS A 510 8.43 11.44 17.07
C HIS A 510 7.66 12.01 18.27
N ASP A 511 7.60 11.28 19.39
CA ASP A 511 6.92 11.70 20.63
C ASP A 511 7.89 11.78 21.82
N LYS A 512 8.67 10.71 22.08
CA LYS A 512 9.67 10.67 23.19
C LYS A 512 10.97 11.39 22.88
N ARG A 513 11.07 11.99 21.68
CA ARG A 513 12.19 12.82 21.22
C ARG A 513 13.54 12.12 21.24
N TRP A 514 13.56 10.81 21.02
CA TRP A 514 14.79 10.06 20.80
C TRP A 514 15.52 10.61 19.57
N SER A 515 16.83 10.72 19.70
CA SER A 515 17.73 10.91 18.56
C SER A 515 17.77 9.66 17.68
N ARG A 516 18.20 9.84 16.43
CA ARG A 516 18.54 8.76 15.50
C ARG A 516 19.45 7.73 16.16
N GLU A 517 20.46 8.16 16.92
CA GLU A 517 21.42 7.28 17.57
C GLU A 517 20.78 6.47 18.71
N GLN A 518 19.87 7.05 19.50
CA GLN A 518 19.12 6.32 20.53
C GLN A 518 18.21 5.25 19.90
N ALA A 519 17.54 5.57 18.80
CA ALA A 519 16.70 4.60 18.09
C ALA A 519 17.53 3.47 17.45
N ILE A 520 18.70 3.79 16.88
CA ILE A 520 19.65 2.78 16.38
C ILE A 520 20.13 1.88 17.51
N ALA A 521 20.51 2.45 18.65
CA ALA A 521 20.95 1.68 19.81
C ALA A 521 19.85 0.75 20.30
N TYR A 522 18.61 1.23 20.38
CA TYR A 522 17.47 0.41 20.79
C TYR A 522 17.26 -0.81 19.87
N LEU A 523 17.27 -0.63 18.54
CA LEU A 523 17.15 -1.77 17.62
C LEU A 523 18.36 -2.72 17.72
N THR A 524 19.58 -2.18 17.84
CA THR A 524 20.80 -2.97 17.99
C THR A 524 20.75 -3.87 19.22
N GLU A 525 20.20 -3.36 20.32
CA GLU A 525 20.06 -4.09 21.58
C GLU A 525 18.86 -5.06 21.57
N ASN A 526 17.86 -4.86 20.72
CA ASN A 526 16.62 -5.64 20.81
C ASN A 526 16.42 -6.63 19.67
N THR A 527 17.19 -6.60 18.58
CA THR A 527 16.94 -7.45 17.41
C THR A 527 18.22 -8.11 16.87
N PRO A 528 18.11 -9.22 16.11
CA PRO A 528 19.25 -9.88 15.49
C PRO A 528 19.73 -9.23 14.18
N ASN A 529 19.15 -8.10 13.77
CA ASN A 529 19.42 -7.48 12.46
C ASN A 529 20.84 -6.90 12.37
N PRO A 530 21.44 -6.82 11.16
CA PRO A 530 22.71 -6.15 10.95
C PRO A 530 22.58 -4.60 11.06
N ASP A 531 23.68 -3.93 11.41
CA ASP A 531 23.73 -2.47 11.62
C ASP A 531 23.27 -1.67 10.37
N GLY A 532 23.63 -2.11 9.17
CA GLY A 532 23.20 -1.47 7.93
C GLY A 532 21.68 -1.43 7.75
N ASP A 533 20.99 -2.52 8.09
CA ASP A 533 19.52 -2.60 8.04
C ASP A 533 18.89 -1.69 9.09
N ILE A 534 19.45 -1.70 10.31
CA ILE A 534 19.01 -0.86 11.42
C ILE A 534 19.08 0.62 11.06
N ARG A 535 20.22 1.09 10.53
CA ARG A 535 20.39 2.50 10.14
C ARG A 535 19.38 2.92 9.07
N LYS A 536 19.28 2.16 7.98
CA LYS A 536 18.35 2.45 6.89
C LYS A 536 16.89 2.48 7.37
N ALA A 537 16.54 1.59 8.29
CA ALA A 537 15.21 1.53 8.87
C ALA A 537 14.89 2.77 9.72
N ILE A 538 15.77 3.15 10.64
CA ILE A 538 15.58 4.35 11.47
C ILE A 538 15.50 5.61 10.61
N GLU A 539 16.37 5.74 9.60
CA GLU A 539 16.35 6.88 8.68
C GLU A 539 15.04 6.98 7.90
N ARG A 540 14.45 5.85 7.50
CA ARG A 540 13.10 5.80 6.93
C ARG A 540 12.05 6.27 7.93
N TYR A 541 12.08 5.79 9.17
CA TYR A 541 11.05 6.12 10.17
C TYR A 541 11.03 7.61 10.45
N ILE A 542 12.20 8.24 10.52
CA ILE A 542 12.33 9.70 10.74
C ILE A 542 11.64 10.53 9.65
N VAL A 543 11.74 10.13 8.37
CA VAL A 543 11.12 10.86 7.25
C VAL A 543 9.71 10.35 6.90
N TYR A 544 9.28 9.24 7.50
CA TYR A 544 7.98 8.63 7.23
C TYR A 544 7.19 8.32 8.52
N PRO A 545 6.84 9.36 9.31
CA PRO A 545 6.33 9.23 10.67
C PRO A 545 5.02 8.44 10.73
N GLY A 546 4.93 7.50 11.68
CA GLY A 546 3.73 6.74 12.01
C GLY A 546 3.51 5.50 11.12
N GLN A 547 4.06 5.46 9.90
CA GLN A 547 3.81 4.38 8.95
C GLN A 547 4.29 3.02 9.48
N ALA A 548 5.43 3.01 10.16
CA ALA A 548 6.06 1.81 10.69
C ALA A 548 5.21 1.13 11.78
N THR A 549 4.29 1.89 12.40
CA THR A 549 3.43 1.40 13.48
C THR A 549 2.28 0.51 13.00
N ALA A 550 1.85 0.71 11.75
CA ALA A 550 0.68 0.05 11.18
C ALA A 550 0.77 -1.48 11.16
N TYR A 551 1.98 -2.02 10.98
CA TYR A 551 2.23 -3.47 10.83
C TYR A 551 1.79 -4.24 12.07
N MET A 552 2.36 -3.89 13.23
CA MET A 552 2.10 -4.61 14.47
C MET A 552 0.71 -4.31 15.01
N ILE A 553 0.26 -3.05 14.93
CA ILE A 553 -1.11 -2.70 15.35
C ILE A 553 -2.16 -3.46 14.52
N GLY A 554 -1.96 -3.55 13.20
CA GLY A 554 -2.81 -4.33 12.31
C GLY A 554 -2.88 -5.81 12.69
N LYS A 555 -1.73 -6.45 12.90
CA LYS A 555 -1.67 -7.85 13.36
C LYS A 555 -2.40 -8.04 14.68
N LEU A 556 -2.10 -7.20 15.67
CA LEU A 556 -2.67 -7.31 17.01
C LEU A 556 -4.20 -7.18 16.97
N LYS A 557 -4.73 -6.26 16.15
CA LYS A 557 -6.18 -6.15 15.95
C LYS A 557 -6.77 -7.41 15.31
N ILE A 558 -6.13 -8.00 14.29
CA ILE A 558 -6.63 -9.24 13.68
C ILE A 558 -6.65 -10.39 14.70
N LEU A 559 -5.59 -10.53 15.51
CA LEU A 559 -5.52 -11.54 16.57
C LEU A 559 -6.57 -11.32 17.66
N GLU A 560 -6.78 -10.07 18.09
CA GLU A 560 -7.82 -9.69 19.05
C GLU A 560 -9.21 -10.07 18.54
N LEU A 561 -9.52 -9.73 17.28
CA LEU A 561 -10.80 -10.04 16.63
C LEU A 561 -11.00 -11.55 16.46
N ARG A 562 -9.93 -12.28 16.14
CA ARG A 562 -9.94 -13.74 16.05
C ARG A 562 -10.26 -14.37 17.41
N GLU A 563 -9.55 -13.96 18.46
CA GLU A 563 -9.77 -14.47 19.83
C GLU A 563 -11.20 -14.17 20.31
N ARG A 564 -11.69 -12.95 20.05
CA ARG A 564 -13.07 -12.54 20.36
C ARG A 564 -14.08 -13.43 19.66
N ALA A 565 -13.91 -13.68 18.36
CA ALA A 565 -14.79 -14.55 17.59
C ALA A 565 -14.77 -15.99 18.09
N GLN A 566 -13.58 -16.55 18.37
CA GLN A 566 -13.42 -17.89 18.95
C GLN A 566 -14.15 -18.00 20.29
N SER A 567 -14.00 -17.01 21.16
CA SER A 567 -14.67 -16.98 22.47
C SER A 567 -16.19 -16.91 22.35
N LYS A 568 -16.71 -16.07 21.45
CA LYS A 568 -18.16 -15.83 21.31
C LYS A 568 -18.89 -16.95 20.57
N LEU A 569 -18.29 -17.52 19.53
CA LEU A 569 -18.93 -18.54 18.70
C LEU A 569 -18.67 -19.97 19.18
N GLY A 570 -17.61 -20.20 19.97
CA GLY A 570 -17.28 -21.53 20.50
C GLY A 570 -17.16 -22.57 19.39
N GLU A 571 -17.92 -23.66 19.46
CA GLU A 571 -17.92 -24.74 18.46
C GLU A 571 -18.40 -24.30 17.07
N LYS A 572 -19.20 -23.22 16.98
CA LYS A 572 -19.63 -22.63 15.71
C LYS A 572 -18.50 -21.91 14.99
N TYR A 573 -17.43 -21.50 15.69
CA TYR A 573 -16.29 -20.82 15.06
C TYR A 573 -15.62 -21.71 14.00
N LYS A 574 -15.42 -21.17 12.80
CA LYS A 574 -14.57 -21.74 11.75
C LYS A 574 -13.56 -20.70 11.30
N MET A 575 -12.30 -21.13 11.14
CA MET A 575 -11.22 -20.23 10.72
C MET A 575 -11.45 -19.67 9.30
N GLY A 576 -11.96 -20.51 8.40
CA GLY A 576 -12.27 -20.09 7.02
C GLY A 576 -13.28 -18.95 6.97
N ASP A 577 -14.33 -19.01 7.80
CA ASP A 577 -15.35 -17.97 7.87
C ASP A 577 -14.79 -16.65 8.40
N PHE A 578 -13.96 -16.71 9.46
CA PHE A 578 -13.25 -15.53 9.96
C PHE A 578 -12.36 -14.90 8.87
N HIS A 579 -11.56 -15.70 8.17
CA HIS A 579 -10.71 -15.21 7.08
C HIS A 579 -11.53 -14.61 5.93
N ASP A 580 -12.67 -15.17 5.57
CA ASP A 580 -13.57 -14.61 4.55
C ASP A 580 -14.07 -13.21 4.95
N VAL A 581 -14.44 -13.01 6.22
CA VAL A 581 -14.89 -11.69 6.73
C VAL A 581 -13.79 -10.63 6.55
N ILE A 582 -12.53 -11.00 6.81
CA ILE A 582 -11.38 -10.11 6.66
C ILE A 582 -11.07 -9.86 5.18
N LEU A 583 -10.95 -10.92 4.37
CA LEU A 583 -10.36 -10.86 3.03
C LEU A 583 -11.34 -10.42 1.93
N ARG A 584 -12.60 -10.86 2.00
CA ARG A 584 -13.57 -10.64 0.92
C ARG A 584 -14.13 -9.22 0.87
N SER A 585 -13.73 -8.38 1.82
CA SER A 585 -14.03 -6.93 1.82
C SER A 585 -13.00 -6.10 1.05
N GLY A 586 -11.83 -6.66 0.75
CA GLY A 586 -10.65 -5.89 0.39
C GLY A 586 -10.12 -5.05 1.57
N PRO A 587 -9.16 -4.14 1.35
CA PRO A 587 -8.59 -3.34 2.42
C PRO A 587 -9.61 -2.40 3.05
N VAL A 588 -9.78 -2.50 4.37
CA VAL A 588 -10.65 -1.64 5.18
C VAL A 588 -9.91 -1.08 6.39
N PRO A 589 -10.26 0.12 6.89
CA PRO A 589 -9.80 0.61 8.20
C PRO A 589 -10.07 -0.42 9.31
N LEU A 590 -9.17 -0.55 10.28
CA LEU A 590 -9.27 -1.50 11.39
C LEU A 590 -10.58 -1.36 12.18
N LYS A 591 -11.08 -0.14 12.37
CA LYS A 591 -12.40 0.09 12.98
C LYS A 591 -13.55 -0.54 12.16
N ILE A 592 -13.49 -0.44 10.83
CA ILE A 592 -14.49 -1.07 9.94
C ILE A 592 -14.29 -2.59 9.89
N MET A 593 -13.05 -3.08 9.97
CA MET A 593 -12.76 -4.51 10.13
C MET A 593 -13.44 -5.07 11.38
N GLU A 594 -13.30 -4.37 12.51
CA GLU A 594 -13.94 -4.70 13.78
C GLU A 594 -15.47 -4.69 13.68
N GLU A 595 -16.06 -3.62 13.11
CA GLU A 595 -17.51 -3.54 12.83
C GLU A 595 -18.00 -4.78 12.04
N ARG A 596 -17.26 -5.21 11.02
CA ARG A 596 -17.63 -6.38 10.19
C ARG A 596 -17.52 -7.69 10.95
N VAL A 597 -16.47 -7.89 11.75
CA VAL A 597 -16.30 -9.10 12.56
C VAL A 597 -17.40 -9.18 13.61
N ASP A 598 -17.71 -8.08 14.29
CA ASP A 598 -18.77 -8.05 15.30
C ASP A 598 -20.16 -8.33 14.68
N GLN A 599 -20.44 -7.80 13.49
CA GLN A 599 -21.66 -8.11 12.74
C GLN A 599 -21.74 -9.59 12.36
N TRP A 600 -20.64 -10.18 11.89
CA TRP A 600 -20.59 -11.62 11.60
C TRP A 600 -20.81 -12.46 12.85
N ILE A 601 -20.14 -12.16 13.97
CA ILE A 601 -20.36 -12.84 15.25
C ILE A 601 -21.84 -12.77 15.65
N ALA A 602 -22.47 -11.59 15.54
CA ALA A 602 -23.86 -11.41 15.90
C ALA A 602 -24.84 -12.22 15.02
N ARG A 603 -24.51 -12.44 13.74
CA ARG A 603 -25.30 -13.28 12.83
C ARG A 603 -25.14 -14.76 13.16
N GLU A 604 -23.92 -15.24 13.37
CA GLU A 604 -23.64 -16.66 13.65
C GLU A 604 -24.04 -17.08 15.08
N SER A 605 -24.17 -16.11 16.00
CA SER A 605 -24.60 -16.37 17.38
C SER A 605 -26.10 -16.62 17.51
N GLN A 606 -26.91 -16.19 16.54
CA GLN A 606 -28.34 -16.51 16.45
C GLN A 606 -28.52 -18.00 16.08
#